data_AF-A0A7N2LKL6-F1
#
_entry.id   AF-A0A7N2LKL6-F1
#
_cell.length_a   1.000
_cell.length_b   1.000
_cell.length_c   1.000
_cell.angle_alpha   90.00
_cell.angle_beta   90.00
_cell.angle_gamma   90.00
#
_symmetry.space_group_name_H-M   'P 1'
#
loop_
_entity.id
_entity.type
_entity.pdbx_description
1 polymer ?
#
loop_
_entity_poly.entity_id
_entity_poly.type
_entity_poly.pdbx_seq_one_letter_code
_entity_poly.pdbx_strand_id
1 'polypeptide(L)'
;MKRVLWQSFDYPSDILLPQMKLGVSHKTGKTWLLTSWRRGEVYWSSGALMGGKGFKNISPNVTSMYDFVIVSNKDEEYFYFSKRNQILVSEWLLSPMGQLKDLKGEDIARADNCDGYNTNGGCQTWKQPMCRRQGDRFDIRPGYLVAG
;
A
#
# COMPACT_ATOMS: atom_id res chain seq x y z
N MET A 1 4.93 9.85 33.02
CA MET A 1 4.29 9.28 31.80
C MET A 1 4.52 10.26 30.65
N LYS A 2 5.12 9.81 29.54
CA LYS A 2 5.33 10.64 28.35
C LYS A 2 4.08 10.57 27.46
N ARG A 3 3.40 11.70 27.29
CA ARG A 3 2.25 11.85 26.38
C ARG A 3 2.81 12.15 24.99
N VAL A 4 2.75 11.17 24.09
CA VAL A 4 3.15 11.36 22.69
C VAL A 4 2.01 12.12 22.00
N LEU A 5 2.30 13.33 21.52
CA LEU A 5 1.32 14.23 20.89
C LEU A 5 1.19 14.03 19.38
N TRP A 6 2.19 13.42 18.75
CA TRP A 6 2.25 13.17 17.31
C TRP A 6 3.23 12.04 17.01
N GLN A 7 2.90 11.19 16.05
CA GLN A 7 3.82 10.21 15.46
C GLN A 7 3.80 10.32 13.94
N SER A 8 4.97 10.31 13.31
CA SER A 8 5.10 10.31 11.84
C SER A 8 4.41 9.11 11.18
N PHE A 9 4.19 8.04 11.95
CA PHE A 9 3.54 6.81 11.51
C PHE A 9 2.01 6.92 11.39
N ASP A 10 1.39 7.97 11.93
CA ASP A 10 -0.05 8.22 11.77
C ASP A 10 -0.40 8.69 10.35
N TYR A 11 0.60 9.14 9.58
CA TYR A 11 0.49 9.59 8.20
C TYR A 11 1.63 8.98 7.36
N PRO A 12 1.59 7.66 7.08
CA PRO A 12 2.60 7.05 6.23
C PRO A 12 2.57 7.74 4.86
N SER A 13 3.75 8.15 4.40
CA SER A 13 3.96 8.60 3.03
C SER A 13 4.03 7.38 2.12
N ASP A 14 4.97 7.35 1.18
CA ASP A 14 5.16 6.27 0.22
C ASP A 14 5.96 5.08 0.79
N ILE A 15 6.39 5.13 2.05
CA ILE A 15 7.26 4.13 2.69
C ILE A 15 6.56 3.47 3.88
N LEU A 16 6.49 2.15 3.86
CA LEU A 16 5.99 1.29 4.93
C LEU A 16 7.14 0.44 5.47
N LEU A 17 7.55 0.74 6.69
CA LEU A 17 8.56 0.01 7.45
C LEU A 17 7.93 -1.14 8.25
N PRO A 18 8.70 -2.20 8.57
CA PRO A 18 8.23 -3.27 9.42
C PRO A 18 7.92 -2.72 10.81
N GLN A 19 6.97 -3.35 11.49
CA GLN A 19 6.53 -2.97 12.85
C GLN A 19 5.85 -1.59 12.97
N MET A 20 5.70 -0.83 11.88
CA MET A 20 4.79 0.33 11.88
C MET A 20 3.38 -0.13 12.21
N LYS A 21 2.69 0.62 13.07
CA LYS A 21 1.26 0.41 13.35
C LYS A 21 0.46 0.90 12.15
N LEU A 22 0.00 -0.03 11.32
CA LEU A 22 -0.80 0.24 10.13
C LEU A 22 -2.27 -0.05 10.41
N GLY A 23 -3.15 0.76 9.82
CA GLY A 23 -4.59 0.61 10.01
C GLY A 23 -4.98 0.85 11.47
N VAL A 24 -4.75 2.04 12.01
CA VAL A 24 -5.15 2.36 13.39
C VAL A 24 -6.67 2.65 13.41
N SER A 25 -7.41 1.91 14.23
CA SER A 25 -8.81 2.21 14.59
C SER A 25 -9.02 1.94 16.08
N HIS A 26 -9.78 2.78 16.76
CA HIS A 26 -10.04 2.55 18.19
C HIS A 26 -11.28 1.69 18.46
N LYS A 27 -12.19 1.44 17.48
CA LYS A 27 -13.53 0.90 17.82
C LYS A 27 -14.35 0.10 16.78
N THR A 28 -14.02 -0.04 15.50
CA THR A 28 -15.06 -0.48 14.53
C THR A 28 -14.58 -1.24 13.30
N GLY A 29 -15.06 -2.48 13.11
CA GLY A 29 -15.67 -3.07 11.90
C GLY A 29 -15.04 -2.86 10.52
N LYS A 30 -13.79 -2.38 10.43
CA LYS A 30 -13.16 -1.96 9.18
C LYS A 30 -12.30 -3.07 8.59
N THR A 31 -12.38 -3.19 7.27
CA THR A 31 -11.50 -4.01 6.46
C THR A 31 -10.15 -3.32 6.28
N TRP A 32 -9.07 -3.98 6.67
CA TRP A 32 -7.71 -3.50 6.41
C TRP A 32 -7.31 -3.79 4.97
N LEU A 33 -6.89 -2.74 4.25
CA LEU A 33 -6.42 -2.84 2.87
C LEU A 33 -5.46 -1.68 2.58
N LEU A 34 -4.50 -1.92 1.71
CA LEU A 34 -3.59 -0.92 1.16
C LEU A 34 -4.16 -0.45 -0.18
N THR A 35 -4.19 0.85 -0.41
CA THR A 35 -4.68 1.45 -1.65
C THR A 35 -3.64 2.36 -2.24
N SER A 36 -3.59 2.38 -3.57
CA SER A 36 -2.84 3.39 -4.31
C SER A 36 -3.83 4.33 -5.00
N TRP A 37 -3.63 5.63 -4.79
CA TRP A 37 -4.49 6.68 -5.33
C TRP A 37 -3.73 7.60 -6.25
N ARG A 38 -4.42 8.10 -7.28
CA ARG A 38 -3.88 9.08 -8.22
C ARG A 38 -4.95 10.09 -8.55
N ARG A 39 -4.66 11.38 -8.34
CA ARG A 39 -5.61 12.48 -8.56
C ARG A 39 -6.95 12.28 -7.85
N GLY A 40 -6.94 11.68 -6.66
CA GLY A 40 -8.14 11.40 -5.87
C GLY A 40 -8.88 10.10 -6.23
N GLU A 41 -8.48 9.39 -7.29
CA GLU A 41 -9.07 8.12 -7.68
C GLU A 41 -8.21 6.95 -7.20
N VAL A 42 -8.84 5.92 -6.61
CA VAL A 42 -8.15 4.67 -6.27
C VAL A 42 -8.01 3.85 -7.55
N TYR A 43 -6.79 3.52 -7.94
CA TYR A 43 -6.53 2.72 -9.13
C TYR A 43 -6.11 1.28 -8.81
N TRP A 44 -5.72 1.01 -7.58
CA TRP A 44 -5.37 -0.33 -7.10
C TRP A 44 -5.64 -0.49 -5.60
N SER A 45 -5.99 -1.72 -5.21
CA SER A 45 -6.18 -2.14 -3.83
C SER A 45 -5.57 -3.52 -3.60
N SER A 46 -4.87 -3.68 -2.47
CA SER A 46 -4.42 -5.00 -1.98
C SER A 46 -5.59 -5.94 -1.68
N GLY A 47 -6.81 -5.41 -1.56
CA GLY A 47 -7.96 -6.12 -1.02
C GLY A 47 -7.81 -6.35 0.48
N ALA A 48 -8.81 -7.01 1.07
CA ALA A 48 -8.88 -7.26 2.51
C ALA A 48 -7.70 -8.08 3.03
N LEU A 49 -7.19 -7.70 4.20
CA LEU A 49 -6.29 -8.52 5.01
C LEU A 49 -7.06 -9.74 5.53
N MET A 50 -6.58 -10.93 5.19
CA MET A 50 -7.24 -12.21 5.47
C MET A 50 -6.73 -12.82 6.77
N GLY A 51 -7.02 -12.19 7.91
CA GLY A 51 -6.73 -12.75 9.24
C GLY A 51 -5.25 -13.08 9.46
N GLY A 52 -4.36 -12.18 9.07
CA GLY A 52 -2.91 -12.34 9.23
C GLY A 52 -2.23 -13.22 8.16
N LYS A 53 -2.99 -13.80 7.22
CA LYS A 53 -2.45 -14.61 6.12
C LYS A 53 -2.06 -13.78 4.89
N GLY A 54 -2.02 -12.45 5.00
CA GLY A 54 -1.78 -11.51 3.92
C GLY A 54 -3.04 -10.97 3.26
N PHE A 55 -2.86 -10.34 2.09
CA PHE A 55 -3.90 -9.57 1.42
C PHE A 55 -4.45 -10.30 0.19
N LYS A 56 -5.75 -10.13 -0.07
CA LYS A 56 -6.47 -10.83 -1.15
C LYS A 56 -5.81 -10.73 -2.54
N ASN A 57 -5.27 -9.57 -2.89
CA ASN A 57 -4.72 -9.27 -4.22
C ASN A 57 -3.19 -9.23 -4.24
N ILE A 58 -2.51 -9.68 -3.17
CA ILE A 58 -1.06 -9.85 -3.15
C ILE A 58 -0.75 -11.34 -3.30
N SER A 59 0.24 -11.66 -4.12
CA SER A 59 0.61 -13.05 -4.39
C SER A 59 0.88 -13.84 -3.10
N PRO A 60 0.39 -15.08 -2.96
CA PRO A 60 0.70 -15.94 -1.82
C PRO A 60 2.20 -16.19 -1.64
N ASN A 61 2.96 -16.23 -2.74
CA ASN A 61 4.41 -16.44 -2.70
C ASN A 61 5.15 -15.25 -2.08
N VAL A 62 4.67 -14.03 -2.33
CA VAL A 62 5.22 -12.82 -1.70
C VAL A 62 4.79 -12.76 -0.24
N THR A 63 3.50 -13.00 0.00
CA THR A 63 2.89 -12.97 1.33
C THR A 63 3.55 -13.95 2.30
N SER A 64 3.98 -15.12 1.84
CA SER A 64 4.65 -16.13 2.66
C SER A 64 6.02 -15.69 3.19
N MET A 65 6.58 -14.60 2.67
CA MET A 65 7.83 -14.00 3.14
C MET A 65 7.64 -13.15 4.40
N TYR A 66 6.39 -12.83 4.74
CA TYR A 66 6.03 -11.92 5.81
C TYR A 66 5.10 -12.57 6.83
N ASP A 67 5.21 -12.12 8.06
CA ASP A 67 4.19 -12.33 9.09
C ASP A 67 3.40 -11.04 9.25
N PHE A 68 2.07 -11.16 9.15
CA PHE A 68 1.15 -10.07 9.43
C PHE A 68 0.50 -10.32 10.78
N VAL A 69 0.85 -9.47 11.74
CA VAL A 69 0.34 -9.57 13.11
C VAL A 69 -0.76 -8.53 13.29
N ILE A 70 -1.91 -8.97 13.77
CA ILE A 70 -3.04 -8.13 14.09
C ILE A 70 -3.07 -7.98 15.62
N VAL A 71 -3.10 -6.74 16.08
CA VAL A 71 -3.24 -6.39 17.49
C VAL A 71 -4.59 -5.73 17.66
N SER A 72 -5.44 -6.32 18.51
CA SER A 72 -6.76 -5.78 18.84
C SER A 72 -6.95 -5.90 20.35
N ASN A 73 -6.98 -4.76 21.03
CA ASN A 73 -7.18 -4.68 22.48
C ASN A 73 -8.17 -3.54 22.82
N LYS A 74 -8.42 -3.30 24.11
CA LYS A 74 -9.39 -2.29 24.58
C LYS A 74 -9.02 -0.85 24.20
N ASP A 75 -7.74 -0.59 23.96
CA ASP A 75 -7.18 0.74 23.75
C ASP A 75 -6.84 0.99 22.29
N GLU A 76 -6.47 -0.03 21.50
CA GLU A 76 -6.02 0.09 20.12
C GLU A 76 -6.29 -1.16 19.27
N GLU A 77 -6.58 -0.92 17.99
CA GLU A 77 -6.63 -1.95 16.94
C GLU A 77 -5.76 -1.50 15.76
N TYR A 78 -4.78 -2.33 15.41
CA TYR A 78 -3.88 -2.11 14.28
C TYR A 78 -3.31 -3.44 13.78
N PHE A 79 -2.68 -3.41 12.62
CA PHE A 79 -1.83 -4.50 12.17
C PHE A 79 -0.42 -3.99 11.88
N TYR A 80 0.54 -4.89 11.91
CA TYR A 80 1.89 -4.61 11.43
C TYR A 80 2.43 -5.86 10.73
N PHE A 81 3.51 -5.69 9.97
CA PHE A 81 4.17 -6.79 9.30
C PHE A 81 5.64 -6.88 9.68
N SER A 82 6.20 -8.07 9.55
CA SER A 82 7.63 -8.36 9.71
C SER A 82 8.10 -9.39 8.70
N LYS A 83 9.33 -9.26 8.20
CA LYS A 83 9.93 -10.25 7.30
C LYS A 83 10.38 -11.48 8.11
N ARG A 84 9.98 -12.68 7.70
CA ARG A 84 10.25 -13.94 8.44
C ARG A 84 11.73 -14.20 8.67
N ASN A 85 12.58 -13.88 7.70
CA ASN A 85 13.98 -14.31 7.71
C ASN A 85 14.95 -13.31 8.37
N GLN A 86 14.47 -12.21 8.98
CA GLN A 86 15.16 -11.20 9.82
C GLN A 86 16.54 -10.61 9.40
N ILE A 87 17.26 -11.16 8.42
CA ILE A 87 18.63 -10.76 8.03
C ILE A 87 18.63 -9.40 7.31
N LEU A 88 17.51 -9.02 6.67
CA LEU A 88 17.34 -7.75 5.99
C LEU A 88 16.01 -7.11 6.43
N VAL A 89 16.08 -5.85 6.90
CA VAL A 89 14.89 -5.01 7.10
C VAL A 89 14.17 -4.91 5.76
N SER A 90 12.88 -5.27 5.74
CA SER A 90 12.03 -5.09 4.56
C SER A 90 11.54 -3.65 4.53
N GLU A 91 11.72 -2.95 3.44
CA GLU A 91 11.20 -1.59 3.31
C GLU A 91 10.24 -1.60 2.12
N TRP A 92 8.95 -1.62 2.42
CA TRP A 92 7.92 -1.59 1.39
C TRP A 92 7.80 -0.15 0.90
N LEU A 93 8.27 0.09 -0.31
CA LEU A 93 8.21 1.37 -0.99
C LEU A 93 7.12 1.32 -2.06
N LEU A 94 6.15 2.23 -1.98
CA LEU A 94 5.23 2.54 -3.06
C LEU A 94 5.87 3.62 -3.94
N SER A 95 6.31 3.27 -5.13
CA SER A 95 6.87 4.26 -6.05
C SER A 95 5.80 5.24 -6.52
N PRO A 96 6.16 6.47 -6.92
CA PRO A 96 5.23 7.44 -7.52
C PRO A 96 4.53 6.93 -8.79
N MET A 97 5.04 5.85 -9.39
CA MET A 97 4.43 5.19 -10.55
C MET A 97 3.35 4.18 -10.15
N GLY A 98 3.25 3.81 -8.87
CA GLY A 98 2.36 2.77 -8.38
C GLY A 98 3.01 1.39 -8.25
N GLN A 99 4.32 1.30 -8.12
CA GLN A 99 4.97 0.00 -7.88
C GLN A 99 5.17 -0.16 -6.38
N LEU A 100 4.56 -1.18 -5.78
CA LEU A 100 4.84 -1.55 -4.39
C LEU A 100 5.95 -2.59 -4.39
N LYS A 101 7.10 -2.25 -3.82
CA LYS A 101 8.31 -3.07 -3.84
C LYS A 101 8.90 -3.22 -2.46
N ASP A 102 9.47 -4.39 -2.16
CA ASP A 102 10.46 -4.48 -1.07
C ASP A 102 11.80 -4.05 -1.64
N LEU A 103 12.40 -2.98 -1.11
CA LEU A 103 13.70 -2.47 -1.57
C LEU A 103 14.82 -3.51 -1.51
N LYS A 104 14.68 -4.55 -0.68
CA LYS A 104 15.61 -5.67 -0.56
C LYS A 104 14.93 -7.02 -0.83
N GLY A 105 13.94 -7.04 -1.73
CA GLY A 105 13.15 -8.23 -2.03
C GLY A 105 12.46 -8.18 -3.39
N GLU A 106 11.40 -8.98 -3.52
CA GLU A 106 10.59 -9.11 -4.73
C GLU A 106 9.61 -7.94 -4.90
N ASP A 107 9.13 -7.75 -6.13
CA ASP A 107 8.00 -6.86 -6.43
C ASP A 107 6.74 -7.37 -5.67
N ILE A 108 6.13 -6.51 -4.85
CA ILE A 108 4.97 -6.86 -4.02
C ILE A 108 3.68 -6.72 -4.82
N ALA A 109 3.51 -5.59 -5.51
CA ALA A 109 2.37 -5.32 -6.35
C ALA A 109 2.69 -4.31 -7.46
N ARG A 110 1.98 -4.45 -8.60
CA ARG A 110 2.17 -3.65 -9.81
C ARG A 110 0.92 -2.81 -10.11
N ALA A 111 0.63 -1.84 -9.25
CA ALA A 111 -0.48 -0.93 -9.46
C ALA A 111 -0.25 -0.02 -10.69
N ASP A 112 1.02 0.16 -11.10
CA ASP A 112 1.42 0.83 -12.34
C ASP A 112 0.81 0.19 -13.60
N ASN A 113 0.41 -1.09 -13.54
CA ASN A 113 -0.24 -1.78 -14.65
C ASN A 113 -1.76 -1.52 -14.73
N CYS A 114 -2.35 -0.84 -13.74
CA CYS A 114 -3.78 -0.56 -13.73
C CYS A 114 -4.11 0.63 -14.64
N ASP A 115 -4.82 0.35 -15.72
CA ASP A 115 -5.29 1.34 -16.69
C ASP A 115 -6.65 1.95 -16.32
N GLY A 116 -7.39 1.26 -15.44
CA GLY A 116 -8.70 1.63 -14.93
C GLY A 116 -9.87 1.13 -15.75
N TYR A 117 -9.62 0.16 -16.63
CA TYR A 117 -10.64 -0.55 -17.40
C TYR A 117 -10.90 -1.97 -16.88
N ASN A 118 -10.12 -2.45 -15.91
CA ASN A 118 -10.22 -3.81 -15.38
C ASN A 118 -10.02 -3.86 -13.86
N THR A 119 -10.40 -4.99 -13.27
CA THR A 119 -10.29 -5.24 -11.82
C THR A 119 -9.29 -6.35 -11.47
N ASN A 120 -8.44 -6.74 -12.42
CA ASN A 120 -7.53 -7.87 -12.26
C ASN A 120 -6.35 -7.50 -11.35
N GLY A 121 -5.84 -8.45 -10.57
CA GLY A 121 -4.67 -8.24 -9.72
C GLY A 121 -4.80 -7.09 -8.70
N GLY A 122 -6.03 -6.73 -8.34
CA GLY A 122 -6.34 -5.63 -7.42
C GLY A 122 -6.56 -4.27 -8.08
N CYS A 123 -6.48 -4.17 -9.41
CA CYS A 123 -6.87 -2.95 -10.12
C CYS A 123 -8.31 -2.55 -9.80
N GLN A 124 -8.57 -1.25 -9.88
CA GLN A 124 -9.91 -0.67 -9.70
C GLN A 124 -10.34 0.02 -10.99
N THR A 125 -11.64 0.10 -11.23
CA THR A 125 -12.19 0.89 -12.33
C THR A 125 -12.54 2.28 -11.83
N TRP A 126 -12.35 3.29 -12.67
CA TRP A 126 -12.71 4.68 -12.36
C TRP A 126 -13.18 5.42 -13.60
N LYS A 127 -13.80 6.58 -13.40
CA LYS A 127 -14.27 7.42 -14.51
C LYS A 127 -13.06 8.01 -15.26
N GLN A 128 -12.84 7.54 -16.48
CA GLN A 128 -11.75 8.02 -17.31
C GLN A 128 -12.06 9.40 -17.89
N PRO A 129 -11.06 10.27 -18.07
CA PRO A 129 -11.23 11.53 -18.80
C PRO A 129 -11.52 11.25 -20.28
N MET A 130 -12.30 12.12 -20.92
CA MET A 130 -12.77 11.91 -22.31
C MET A 130 -11.63 11.80 -23.34
N CYS A 131 -10.45 12.35 -23.04
CA CYS A 131 -9.29 12.32 -23.93
C CYS A 131 -8.47 11.02 -23.83
N ARG A 132 -8.78 10.12 -22.89
CA ARG A 132 -8.03 8.88 -22.67
C ARG A 132 -8.71 7.69 -23.33
N ARG A 133 -7.93 6.93 -24.09
CA ARG A 133 -8.34 5.68 -24.75
C ARG A 133 -7.84 4.47 -23.95
N GLN A 134 -8.49 3.33 -24.15
CA GLN A 134 -8.05 2.07 -23.57
C GLN A 134 -6.66 1.71 -24.11
N GLY A 135 -5.73 1.40 -23.20
CA GLY A 135 -4.33 1.14 -23.52
C GLY A 135 -3.40 2.36 -23.37
N ASP A 136 -3.93 3.57 -23.21
CA ASP A 136 -3.10 4.76 -22.97
C ASP A 136 -2.35 4.65 -21.63
N ARG A 137 -1.02 4.71 -21.72
CA ARG A 137 -0.11 4.72 -20.58
C ARG A 137 0.39 6.11 -20.29
N PHE A 138 0.71 6.34 -19.02
CA PHE A 138 1.38 7.57 -18.64
C PHE A 138 2.83 7.53 -19.10
N ASP A 139 3.24 8.60 -19.78
CA ASP A 139 4.61 8.84 -20.20
C ASP A 139 5.28 9.77 -19.18
N ILE A 140 6.44 9.37 -18.66
CA ILE A 140 7.21 10.21 -17.73
C ILE A 140 8.00 11.19 -18.57
N ARG A 141 7.70 12.48 -18.40
CA ARG A 141 8.44 13.55 -19.06
C ARG A 141 9.23 14.34 -18.03
N PRO A 142 10.52 14.63 -18.29
CA PRO A 142 11.28 15.54 -17.46
C PRO A 142 10.62 16.93 -17.50
N GLY A 143 10.38 17.49 -16.33
CA GLY A 143 9.94 18.88 -16.16
C GLY A 143 11.03 19.68 -15.47
N TYR A 144 11.11 20.97 -15.78
CA TYR A 144 12.00 21.89 -15.08
C TYR A 144 11.22 22.60 -13.99
N LEU A 145 11.74 22.58 -12.76
CA LEU A 145 11.25 23.44 -11.69
C LEU A 145 11.89 24.81 -11.88
N VAL A 146 11.09 25.78 -12.34
CA VAL A 146 11.52 27.18 -12.38
C VAL A 146 11.22 27.78 -11.01
N ALA A 147 12.24 28.03 -10.21
CA ALA A 147 12.12 28.82 -9.00
C ALA A 147 11.98 30.29 -9.41
N GLY A 148 10.83 30.88 -9.09
CA GLY A 148 10.55 32.32 -9.24
C GLY A 148 10.89 33.09 -7.98
#